data_AF-A0A2J6GYR1-F1
#
_entry.id   AF-A0A2J6GYR1-F1
#
_cell.length_a   1.000
_cell.length_b   1.000
_cell.length_c   1.000
_cell.angle_alpha   90.00
_cell.angle_beta   90.00
_cell.angle_gamma   90.00
#
_symmetry.space_group_name_H-M   'P 1'
#
loop_
_entity.id
_entity.type
_entity.pdbx_description
1 polymer ?
#
loop_
_entity_poly.entity_id
_entity_poly.type
_entity_poly.pdbx_seq_one_letter_code
_entity_poly.pdbx_strand_id
1 'polypeptide(L)'
;MNFQGLQKIETPDFYLDVAIKRGKKHATEIRSSLSSKLTRMQKSKTIEIEKIRVIEKSINSQYGKIIKSYPSFDELSEFYKQLLNLTLEIDLLKKSLASLNWATKQTSKLTNDYVKKIKSAKELILINKLVREFLGRISSVPKQIRNELKYLEQARITMKNYPSIKTGLKTVAIAGFPNVGKSTLLSKLTTSTPEINSYAFTTKKLNVGYMKKSYNKIQLIDTPGTLNRVEKMNSVEIQAYLAMRYVADSILFIIDLTETYPIEKQKKLYDNVKKLHKPIHVYLSKQDILEKEEIEEFIKENKNYNFLNFEELKDFKFLKI
;
A
#
# COMPACT_ATOMS: atom_id res chain seq x y z
N MET A 1 8.54 -0.03 -0.69
CA MET A 1 7.50 0.58 -1.56
C MET A 1 6.50 1.32 -0.67
N ASN A 2 5.89 2.42 -1.11
CA ASN A 2 4.97 3.21 -0.28
C ASN A 2 3.60 3.35 -0.96
N PHE A 3 2.54 2.87 -0.31
CA PHE A 3 1.16 2.91 -0.80
C PHE A 3 0.36 4.13 -0.32
N GLN A 4 0.96 5.01 0.50
CA GLN A 4 0.28 6.22 1.01
C GLN A 4 -0.11 7.18 -0.13
N GLY A 5 0.62 7.15 -1.25
CA GLY A 5 0.37 7.97 -2.43
C GLY A 5 -0.83 7.54 -3.30
N LEU A 6 -1.50 6.41 -2.98
CA LEU A 6 -2.67 5.97 -3.73
C LEU A 6 -3.81 7.01 -3.65
N GLN A 7 -4.33 7.37 -4.82
CA GLN A 7 -5.42 8.35 -4.96
C GLN A 7 -6.73 7.79 -4.40
N LYS A 8 -7.48 8.62 -3.68
CA LYS A 8 -8.81 8.26 -3.18
C LYS A 8 -9.77 8.00 -4.34
N ILE A 9 -10.57 6.94 -4.24
CA ILE A 9 -11.59 6.59 -5.21
C ILE A 9 -12.96 7.00 -4.66
N GLU A 10 -13.68 7.78 -5.46
CA GLU A 10 -14.97 8.37 -5.10
C GLU A 10 -16.12 7.68 -5.86
N THR A 11 -17.35 8.08 -5.58
CA THR A 11 -18.53 7.51 -6.23
C THR A 11 -18.66 7.96 -7.70
N PRO A 12 -19.41 7.21 -8.53
CA PRO A 12 -19.73 7.65 -9.89
C PRO A 12 -20.31 9.07 -9.96
N ASP A 13 -21.22 9.40 -9.05
CA ASP A 13 -21.92 10.69 -9.04
C ASP A 13 -20.96 11.83 -8.69
N PHE A 14 -20.01 11.61 -7.77
CA PHE A 14 -18.96 12.59 -7.47
C PHE A 14 -18.15 12.97 -8.72
N TYR A 15 -17.67 11.99 -9.49
CA TYR A 15 -16.88 12.26 -10.69
C TYR A 15 -17.69 13.00 -11.76
N LEU A 16 -18.97 12.65 -11.91
CA LEU A 16 -19.89 13.31 -12.83
C LEU A 16 -20.17 14.75 -12.41
N ASP A 17 -20.50 14.99 -11.14
CA ASP A 17 -20.81 16.33 -10.64
C ASP A 17 -19.63 17.28 -10.77
N VAL A 18 -18.42 16.81 -10.42
CA VAL A 18 -17.18 17.58 -10.59
C VAL A 18 -16.96 17.92 -12.07
N ALA A 19 -17.14 16.95 -12.97
CA ALA A 19 -16.95 17.16 -14.40
C ALA A 19 -17.98 18.12 -15.00
N ILE A 20 -19.27 17.95 -14.68
CA ILE A 20 -20.36 18.80 -15.17
C ILE A 20 -20.21 20.22 -14.63
N LYS A 21 -19.85 20.39 -13.35
CA LYS A 21 -19.59 21.71 -12.76
C LYS A 21 -18.46 22.43 -13.48
N ARG A 22 -17.35 21.74 -13.76
CA ARG A 22 -16.22 22.30 -14.55
C ARG A 22 -16.63 22.66 -15.97
N GLY A 23 -17.37 21.79 -16.65
CA GLY A 23 -17.88 22.06 -17.99
C GLY A 23 -18.80 23.29 -18.04
N LYS A 24 -19.73 23.43 -17.08
CA LYS A 24 -20.61 24.60 -16.96
C LYS A 24 -19.82 25.89 -16.72
N LYS A 25 -18.84 25.85 -15.80
CA LYS A 25 -17.97 27.00 -15.52
C LYS A 25 -17.24 27.45 -16.79
N HIS A 26 -16.60 26.51 -17.48
CA HIS A 26 -15.85 26.80 -18.69
C HIS A 26 -16.72 27.33 -19.83
N ALA A 27 -17.95 26.82 -19.97
CA ALA A 27 -18.91 27.34 -20.95
C ALA A 27 -19.25 28.82 -20.72
N THR A 28 -19.37 29.24 -19.45
CA THR A 28 -19.58 30.64 -19.08
C THR A 28 -18.37 31.51 -19.40
N GLU A 29 -17.15 31.03 -19.11
CA GLU A 29 -15.88 31.71 -19.41
C GLU A 29 -15.65 31.88 -20.93
N ILE A 30 -16.00 30.88 -21.73
CA ILE A 30 -15.92 30.98 -23.20
C ILE A 30 -16.96 31.99 -23.73
N ARG A 31 -18.17 32.00 -23.16
CA ARG A 31 -19.25 32.88 -23.65
C ARG A 31 -18.85 34.36 -23.63
N SER A 32 -18.11 34.81 -22.61
CA SER A 32 -17.63 36.19 -22.50
C SER A 32 -16.43 36.52 -23.39
N SER A 33 -15.66 35.52 -23.82
CA SER A 33 -14.44 35.71 -24.61
C SER A 33 -14.64 35.55 -26.13
N LEU A 34 -15.79 35.07 -26.59
CA LEU A 34 -16.06 34.88 -28.01
C LEU A 34 -16.29 36.20 -28.76
N SER A 35 -15.68 36.31 -29.95
CA SER A 35 -15.78 37.47 -30.84
C SER A 35 -17.23 37.86 -31.16
N SER A 36 -17.50 39.16 -31.20
CA SER A 36 -18.78 39.73 -31.63
C SER A 36 -19.14 39.35 -33.07
N LYS A 37 -18.14 39.10 -33.94
CA LYS A 37 -18.32 38.73 -35.36
C LYS A 37 -18.95 37.34 -35.59
N LEU A 38 -18.95 36.47 -34.58
CA LEU A 38 -19.52 35.12 -34.71
C LEU A 38 -21.05 35.15 -34.63
N THR A 39 -21.69 34.40 -35.53
CA THR A 39 -23.14 34.19 -35.50
C THR A 39 -23.57 33.49 -34.21
N ARG A 40 -24.85 33.66 -33.82
CA ARG A 40 -25.44 32.97 -32.66
C ARG A 40 -25.27 31.44 -32.75
N MET A 41 -25.39 30.88 -33.95
CA MET A 41 -25.18 29.46 -34.22
C MET A 41 -23.74 29.03 -33.96
N GLN A 42 -22.76 29.74 -34.52
CA GLN A 42 -21.33 29.43 -34.31
C GLN A 42 -20.96 29.53 -32.84
N LYS A 43 -21.40 30.58 -32.13
CA LYS A 43 -21.17 30.74 -30.68
C LYS A 43 -21.74 29.55 -29.90
N SER A 44 -22.98 29.15 -30.18
CA SER A 44 -23.62 28.01 -29.50
C SER A 44 -22.86 26.70 -29.73
N LYS A 45 -22.45 26.41 -30.98
CA LYS A 45 -21.65 25.22 -31.29
C LYS A 45 -20.33 25.21 -30.52
N THR A 46 -19.58 26.32 -30.55
CA THR A 46 -18.28 26.41 -29.87
C THR A 46 -18.42 26.21 -28.36
N ILE A 47 -19.36 26.92 -27.72
CA ILE A 47 -19.57 26.83 -26.26
C ILE A 47 -19.92 25.39 -25.84
N GLU A 48 -20.87 24.75 -26.54
CA GLU A 48 -21.32 23.42 -26.14
C GLU A 48 -20.29 22.33 -26.46
N ILE A 49 -19.53 22.45 -27.56
CA ILE A 49 -18.42 21.54 -27.88
C ILE A 49 -17.33 21.61 -26.81
N GLU A 50 -16.88 22.81 -26.44
CA GLU A 50 -15.84 22.96 -25.42
C GLU A 50 -16.32 22.51 -24.04
N LYS A 51 -17.60 22.75 -23.72
CA LYS A 51 -18.22 22.22 -22.49
C LYS A 51 -18.13 20.71 -22.41
N ILE A 52 -18.53 19.97 -23.45
CA ILE A 52 -18.50 18.49 -23.42
C ILE A 52 -17.06 17.95 -23.42
N ARG A 53 -16.12 18.63 -24.09
CA ARG A 53 -14.68 18.30 -24.04
C ARG A 53 -14.07 18.49 -22.65
N VAL A 54 -14.46 19.54 -21.94
CA VAL A 54 -14.01 19.74 -20.55
C VAL A 54 -14.57 18.68 -19.61
N ILE A 55 -15.82 18.26 -19.81
CA ILE A 55 -16.41 17.15 -19.06
C ILE A 55 -15.59 15.87 -19.26
N GLU A 56 -15.33 15.49 -20.52
CA GLU A 56 -14.48 14.34 -20.87
C GLU A 56 -13.10 14.43 -20.22
N LYS A 57 -12.39 15.55 -20.42
CA LYS A 57 -11.05 15.78 -19.88
C LYS A 57 -11.02 15.65 -18.35
N SER A 58 -12.06 16.16 -17.68
CA SER A 58 -12.15 16.08 -16.22
C SER A 58 -12.28 14.63 -15.75
N ILE A 59 -13.17 13.82 -16.36
CA ILE A 59 -13.32 12.40 -16.00
C ILE A 59 -12.02 11.63 -16.31
N ASN A 60 -11.49 11.79 -17.52
CA ASN A 60 -10.31 11.06 -17.98
C ASN A 60 -9.07 11.39 -17.15
N SER A 61 -8.91 12.66 -16.75
CA SER A 61 -7.82 13.06 -15.87
C SER A 61 -7.93 12.43 -14.48
N GLN A 62 -9.12 12.35 -13.89
CA GLN A 62 -9.30 11.74 -12.57
C GLN A 62 -9.01 10.23 -12.61
N TYR A 63 -9.58 9.50 -13.58
CA TYR A 63 -9.32 8.07 -13.73
C TYR A 63 -7.86 7.78 -14.07
N GLY A 64 -7.25 8.59 -14.95
CA GLY A 64 -5.83 8.49 -15.26
C GLY A 64 -4.93 8.69 -14.04
N LYS A 65 -5.27 9.60 -13.12
CA LYS A 65 -4.53 9.79 -11.86
C LYS A 65 -4.64 8.58 -10.94
N ILE A 66 -5.82 7.96 -10.85
CA ILE A 66 -6.02 6.73 -10.06
C ILE A 66 -5.12 5.63 -10.62
N ILE A 67 -5.24 5.33 -11.92
CA ILE A 67 -4.45 4.28 -12.58
C ILE A 67 -2.95 4.50 -12.36
N LYS A 68 -2.44 5.72 -12.59
CA LYS A 68 -1.03 6.06 -12.43
C LYS A 68 -0.53 5.98 -10.98
N SER A 69 -1.43 6.03 -10.00
CA SER A 69 -1.04 5.93 -8.59
C SER A 69 -0.77 4.49 -8.13
N TYR A 70 -1.33 3.50 -8.84
CA TYR A 70 -1.05 2.09 -8.54
C TYR A 70 0.30 1.67 -9.13
N PRO A 71 1.09 0.90 -8.37
CA PRO A 71 2.35 0.38 -8.90
C PRO A 71 2.10 -0.70 -9.96
N SER A 72 3.12 -0.94 -10.80
CA SER A 72 3.14 -2.13 -11.64
C SER A 72 3.17 -3.37 -10.75
N PHE A 73 2.22 -4.29 -10.94
CA PHE A 73 2.12 -5.52 -10.14
C PHE A 73 3.30 -6.46 -10.37
N ASP A 74 3.90 -6.41 -11.55
CA ASP A 74 5.02 -7.28 -11.92
C ASP A 74 6.32 -6.86 -11.22
N GLU A 75 6.47 -5.55 -10.97
CA GLU A 75 7.61 -4.92 -10.28
C GLU A 75 7.52 -5.03 -8.75
N LEU A 76 6.42 -5.57 -8.22
CA LEU A 76 6.28 -5.76 -6.77
C LEU A 76 7.28 -6.80 -6.26
N SER A 77 7.85 -6.52 -5.09
CA SER A 77 8.63 -7.52 -4.36
C SER A 77 7.74 -8.70 -3.96
N GLU A 78 8.35 -9.87 -3.77
CA GLU A 78 7.62 -11.09 -3.41
C GLU A 78 6.81 -10.90 -2.12
N PHE A 79 7.36 -10.15 -1.16
CA PHE A 79 6.64 -9.75 0.04
C PHE A 79 5.29 -9.09 -0.25
N TYR A 80 5.26 -8.05 -1.12
CA TYR A 80 4.01 -7.36 -1.44
C TYR A 80 3.09 -8.18 -2.32
N LYS A 81 3.63 -9.04 -3.21
CA LYS A 81 2.83 -9.99 -4.01
C LYS A 81 2.06 -10.95 -3.10
N GLN A 82 2.73 -11.53 -2.12
CA GLN A 82 2.12 -12.45 -1.15
C GLN A 82 1.10 -11.75 -0.26
N LEU A 83 1.40 -10.53 0.20
CA LEU A 83 0.45 -9.70 0.94
C LEU A 83 -0.82 -9.41 0.14
N LEU A 84 -0.68 -9.04 -1.13
CA LEU A 84 -1.81 -8.81 -2.02
C LEU A 84 -2.64 -10.07 -2.18
N ASN A 85 -2.02 -11.21 -2.50
CA ASN A 85 -2.71 -12.49 -2.66
C ASN A 85 -3.54 -12.90 -1.43
N LEU A 86 -3.04 -12.60 -0.23
CA LEU A 86 -3.73 -12.96 1.02
C LEU A 86 -4.83 -11.99 1.42
N THR A 87 -4.82 -10.76 0.90
CA THR A 87 -5.72 -9.70 1.40
C THR A 87 -6.65 -9.14 0.33
N LEU A 88 -6.39 -9.41 -0.95
CA LEU A 88 -7.15 -8.89 -2.09
C LEU A 88 -7.24 -9.93 -3.22
N GLU A 89 -8.35 -9.92 -3.94
CA GLU A 89 -8.49 -10.60 -5.23
C GLU A 89 -7.71 -9.84 -6.34
N ILE A 90 -6.48 -10.26 -6.62
CA ILE A 90 -5.60 -9.56 -7.59
C ILE A 90 -6.23 -9.44 -8.98
N ASP A 91 -6.93 -10.47 -9.45
CA ASP A 91 -7.57 -10.44 -10.77
C ASP A 91 -8.71 -9.42 -10.82
N LEU A 92 -9.49 -9.32 -9.75
CA LEU A 92 -10.53 -8.30 -9.62
C LEU A 92 -9.93 -6.90 -9.53
N LEU A 93 -8.78 -6.72 -8.87
CA LEU A 93 -8.05 -5.46 -8.82
C LEU A 93 -7.56 -5.03 -10.21
N LYS A 94 -6.91 -5.94 -10.94
CA LYS A 94 -6.45 -5.71 -12.32
C LYS A 94 -7.62 -5.40 -13.24
N LYS A 95 -8.71 -6.17 -13.17
CA LYS A 95 -9.94 -5.94 -13.93
C LYS A 95 -10.55 -4.58 -13.61
N SER A 96 -10.60 -4.17 -12.35
CA SER A 96 -11.15 -2.88 -11.93
C SER A 96 -10.34 -1.71 -12.47
N LEU A 97 -9.00 -1.80 -12.46
CA LEU A 97 -8.13 -0.81 -13.11
C LEU A 97 -8.30 -0.77 -14.63
N ALA A 98 -8.49 -1.94 -15.26
CA ALA A 98 -8.80 -2.03 -16.68
C ALA A 98 -10.16 -1.39 -17.03
N SER A 99 -11.16 -1.53 -16.16
CA SER A 99 -12.47 -0.88 -16.31
C SER A 99 -12.37 0.65 -16.28
N LEU A 100 -11.44 1.23 -15.51
CA LEU A 100 -11.15 2.67 -15.59
C LEU A 100 -10.61 3.07 -16.96
N ASN A 101 -9.66 2.30 -17.51
CA ASN A 101 -9.13 2.51 -18.86
C ASN A 101 -10.20 2.33 -19.95
N TRP A 102 -11.10 1.37 -19.78
CA TRP A 102 -12.26 1.23 -20.67
C TRP A 102 -13.15 2.47 -20.59
N ALA A 103 -13.45 2.95 -19.38
CA ALA A 103 -14.29 4.13 -19.18
C ALA A 103 -13.69 5.37 -19.85
N THR A 104 -12.38 5.60 -19.75
CA THR A 104 -11.72 6.72 -20.44
C THR A 104 -11.80 6.62 -21.97
N LYS A 105 -11.73 5.41 -22.54
CA LYS A 105 -11.95 5.19 -23.97
C LYS A 105 -13.40 5.43 -24.38
N GLN A 106 -14.37 4.99 -23.57
CA GLN A 106 -15.79 5.19 -23.86
C GLN A 106 -16.21 6.65 -23.77
N THR A 107 -15.74 7.39 -22.77
CA THR A 107 -16.00 8.83 -22.65
C THR A 107 -15.46 9.59 -23.86
N SER A 108 -14.23 9.31 -24.29
CA SER A 108 -13.63 9.93 -25.48
C SER A 108 -14.39 9.58 -26.77
N LYS A 109 -14.79 8.32 -26.94
CA LYS A 109 -15.61 7.89 -28.09
C LYS A 109 -16.94 8.65 -28.13
N LEU A 110 -17.67 8.66 -27.02
CA LEU A 110 -18.95 9.38 -26.90
C LEU A 110 -18.79 10.87 -27.18
N THR A 111 -17.78 11.53 -26.61
CA THR A 111 -17.54 12.95 -26.85
C THR A 111 -17.26 13.22 -28.32
N ASN A 112 -16.40 12.44 -28.96
CA ASN A 112 -16.09 12.62 -30.38
C ASN A 112 -17.33 12.46 -31.28
N ASP A 113 -18.19 11.48 -31.00
CA ASP A 113 -19.43 11.27 -31.73
C ASP A 113 -20.39 12.45 -31.59
N TYR A 114 -20.57 12.98 -30.37
CA TYR A 114 -21.45 14.13 -30.13
C TYR A 114 -20.87 15.45 -30.64
N VAL A 115 -19.54 15.64 -30.59
CA VAL A 115 -18.88 16.79 -31.22
C VAL A 115 -19.17 16.81 -32.71
N LYS A 116 -19.07 15.67 -33.42
CA LYS A 116 -19.41 15.58 -34.85
C LYS A 116 -20.88 15.97 -35.11
N LYS A 117 -21.81 15.42 -34.34
CA LYS A 117 -23.25 15.73 -34.44
C LYS A 117 -23.57 17.20 -34.19
N ILE A 118 -22.94 17.82 -33.19
CA ILE A 118 -23.13 19.24 -32.87
C ILE A 118 -22.56 20.12 -33.99
N LYS A 119 -21.38 19.77 -34.54
CA LYS A 119 -20.80 20.49 -35.68
C LYS A 119 -21.73 20.49 -36.89
N SER A 120 -22.39 19.37 -37.20
CA SER A 120 -23.30 19.23 -38.34
C SER A 120 -24.72 19.79 -38.07
N ALA A 121 -25.07 20.15 -36.84
CA ALA A 121 -26.41 20.64 -36.51
C ALA A 121 -26.74 21.94 -37.26
N LYS A 122 -27.96 22.03 -37.81
CA LYS A 122 -28.46 23.21 -38.54
C LYS A 122 -29.33 24.13 -37.68
N GLU A 123 -29.75 23.67 -36.50
CA GLU A 123 -30.69 24.38 -35.62
C GLU A 123 -30.20 24.40 -34.17
N LEU A 124 -30.50 25.50 -33.46
CA LEU A 124 -30.13 25.67 -32.05
C LEU A 124 -30.85 24.66 -31.14
N ILE A 125 -32.11 24.35 -31.44
CA ILE A 125 -32.91 23.38 -30.68
C ILE A 125 -32.24 22.00 -30.72
N LEU A 126 -31.73 21.60 -31.90
CA LEU A 126 -31.02 20.35 -32.07
C LEU A 126 -29.70 20.31 -31.26
N ILE A 127 -28.96 21.41 -31.20
CA ILE A 127 -27.73 21.48 -30.36
C ILE A 127 -28.08 21.20 -28.89
N ASN A 128 -29.10 21.87 -28.35
CA ASN A 128 -29.53 21.67 -26.96
C ASN A 128 -30.04 20.25 -26.70
N LYS A 129 -30.74 19.64 -27.67
CA LYS A 129 -31.15 18.23 -27.60
C LYS A 129 -29.94 17.30 -27.55
N LEU A 130 -28.98 17.46 -28.46
CA LEU A 130 -27.76 16.65 -28.53
C LEU A 130 -26.93 16.74 -27.24
N VAL A 131 -26.82 17.92 -26.64
CA VAL A 131 -26.11 18.11 -25.36
C VAL A 131 -26.82 17.37 -24.22
N ARG A 132 -28.15 17.44 -24.14
CA ARG A 132 -28.91 16.68 -23.12
C ARG A 132 -28.74 15.18 -23.29
N GLU A 133 -28.80 14.68 -24.52
CA GLU A 133 -28.54 13.26 -24.82
C GLU A 133 -27.11 12.85 -24.44
N PHE A 134 -26.10 13.67 -24.77
CA PHE A 134 -24.71 13.45 -24.37
C PHE A 134 -24.60 13.35 -22.85
N LEU A 135 -25.20 14.27 -22.09
CA LEU A 135 -25.15 14.26 -20.63
C LEU A 135 -25.80 13.00 -20.03
N GLY A 136 -26.89 12.51 -20.63
CA GLY A 136 -27.50 11.23 -20.25
C GLY A 136 -26.55 10.06 -20.51
N ARG A 137 -25.96 9.99 -21.70
CA ARG A 137 -25.06 8.90 -22.10
C ARG A 137 -23.74 8.90 -21.34
N ILE A 138 -23.10 10.06 -21.16
CA ILE A 138 -21.83 10.15 -20.42
C ILE A 138 -22.03 9.75 -18.95
N SER A 139 -23.18 10.07 -18.37
CA SER A 139 -23.53 9.68 -16.99
C SER A 139 -23.66 8.16 -16.81
N SER A 140 -23.94 7.42 -17.88
CA SER A 140 -24.01 5.96 -17.82
C SER A 140 -22.63 5.30 -17.68
N VAL A 141 -21.55 5.95 -18.13
CA VAL A 141 -20.22 5.32 -18.18
C VAL A 141 -19.65 5.10 -16.76
N PRO A 142 -19.55 6.11 -15.88
CA PRO A 142 -19.13 5.88 -14.49
C PRO A 142 -20.07 4.95 -13.71
N LYS A 143 -21.35 4.93 -14.05
CA LYS A 143 -22.34 4.07 -13.38
C LYS A 143 -22.15 2.59 -13.72
N GLN A 144 -21.72 2.28 -14.94
CA GLN A 144 -21.41 0.90 -15.36
C GLN A 144 -20.23 0.30 -14.60
N ILE A 145 -19.28 1.13 -14.14
CA ILE A 145 -18.09 0.69 -13.40
C ILE A 145 -18.20 0.96 -11.88
N ARG A 146 -19.42 1.07 -11.36
CA ARG A 146 -19.67 1.42 -9.95
C ARG A 146 -19.04 0.42 -8.99
N ASN A 147 -19.14 -0.87 -9.30
CA ASN A 147 -18.65 -1.93 -8.43
C ASN A 147 -17.12 -1.95 -8.40
N GLU A 148 -16.48 -1.71 -9.55
CA GLU A 148 -15.04 -1.59 -9.71
C GLU A 148 -14.51 -0.38 -8.94
N LEU A 149 -15.18 0.78 -9.00
CA LEU A 149 -14.81 1.95 -8.19
C LEU A 149 -14.90 1.64 -6.69
N LYS A 150 -15.97 0.96 -6.25
CA LYS A 150 -16.13 0.55 -4.86
C LYS A 150 -15.01 -0.41 -4.42
N TYR A 151 -14.70 -1.40 -5.24
CA TYR A 151 -13.63 -2.37 -4.97
C TYR A 151 -12.27 -1.69 -4.93
N LEU A 152 -11.97 -0.77 -5.86
CA LEU A 152 -10.73 -0.01 -5.85
C LEU A 152 -10.56 0.81 -4.58
N GLU A 153 -11.62 1.43 -4.07
CA GLU A 153 -11.55 2.16 -2.79
C GLU A 153 -11.26 1.23 -1.61
N GLN A 154 -11.88 0.05 -1.57
CA GLN A 154 -11.59 -0.97 -0.56
C GLN A 154 -10.13 -1.44 -0.66
N ALA A 155 -9.67 -1.78 -1.87
CA ALA A 155 -8.30 -2.17 -2.13
C ALA A 155 -7.30 -1.08 -1.73
N ARG A 156 -7.60 0.19 -2.02
CA ARG A 156 -6.78 1.34 -1.60
C ARG A 156 -6.64 1.40 -0.08
N ILE A 157 -7.75 1.28 0.65
CA ILE A 157 -7.74 1.31 2.13
C ILE A 157 -6.87 0.17 2.66
N THR A 158 -7.04 -1.05 2.14
CA THR A 158 -6.23 -2.22 2.52
C THR A 158 -4.75 -2.00 2.22
N MET A 159 -4.39 -1.58 1.01
CA MET A 159 -3.00 -1.38 0.59
C MET A 159 -2.31 -0.24 1.36
N LYS A 160 -3.04 0.81 1.75
CA LYS A 160 -2.48 1.86 2.62
C LYS A 160 -2.09 1.37 4.00
N ASN A 161 -2.64 0.24 4.43
CA ASN A 161 -2.27 -0.41 5.69
C ASN A 161 -1.10 -1.39 5.55
N TYR A 162 -0.51 -1.55 4.36
CA TYR A 162 0.67 -2.37 4.19
C TYR A 162 1.92 -1.70 4.73
N PRO A 163 2.90 -2.49 5.22
CA PRO A 163 4.10 -1.92 5.78
C PRO A 163 5.02 -1.34 4.72
N SER A 164 5.59 -0.18 5.04
CA SER A 164 6.57 0.49 4.20
C SER A 164 7.95 -0.06 4.51
N ILE A 165 8.34 -1.08 3.74
CA ILE A 165 9.63 -1.74 3.84
C ILE A 165 10.54 -1.17 2.75
N LYS A 166 11.76 -0.77 3.13
CA LYS A 166 12.77 -0.30 2.18
C LYS A 166 13.45 -1.50 1.54
N THR A 167 13.48 -1.47 0.21
CA THR A 167 14.20 -2.45 -0.63
C THR A 167 15.67 -2.08 -0.72
N GLY A 168 16.56 -3.07 -0.85
CA GLY A 168 18.00 -2.85 -1.00
C GLY A 168 18.77 -2.57 0.30
N LEU A 169 18.09 -2.60 1.46
CA LEU A 169 18.75 -2.59 2.77
C LEU A 169 18.86 -4.01 3.31
N LYS A 170 19.98 -4.31 3.96
CA LYS A 170 20.08 -5.51 4.79
C LYS A 170 19.04 -5.46 5.89
N THR A 171 18.24 -6.52 6.00
CA THR A 171 17.09 -6.57 6.89
C THR A 171 17.24 -7.71 7.90
N VAL A 172 17.09 -7.41 9.18
CA VAL A 172 17.05 -8.41 10.26
C VAL A 172 15.65 -8.40 10.87
N ALA A 173 15.01 -9.57 10.92
CA ALA A 173 13.75 -9.71 11.63
C ALA A 173 14.00 -10.14 13.08
N ILE A 174 13.36 -9.48 14.03
CA ILE A 174 13.41 -9.84 15.45
C ILE A 174 12.20 -10.72 15.74
N ALA A 175 12.46 -11.96 16.16
CA ALA A 175 11.44 -12.97 16.45
C ALA A 175 11.54 -13.45 17.90
N GLY A 176 10.44 -13.94 18.45
CA GLY A 176 10.36 -14.43 19.82
C GLY A 176 8.94 -14.33 20.37
N PHE A 177 8.72 -14.86 21.57
CA PHE A 177 7.41 -14.77 22.23
C PHE A 177 7.00 -13.31 22.49
N PRO A 178 5.70 -13.01 22.70
CA PRO A 178 5.30 -11.70 23.22
C PRO A 178 6.06 -11.35 24.51
N ASN A 179 6.26 -10.06 24.80
CA ASN A 179 6.83 -9.58 26.07
C ASN A 179 8.27 -10.03 26.46
N VAL A 180 8.97 -10.80 25.62
CA VAL A 180 10.41 -11.15 25.80
C VAL A 180 11.38 -9.98 25.55
N GLY A 181 10.89 -8.73 25.51
CA GLY A 181 11.75 -7.56 25.31
C GLY A 181 12.16 -7.23 23.87
N LYS A 182 11.53 -7.83 22.84
CA LYS A 182 11.83 -7.53 21.40
C LYS A 182 11.81 -6.03 21.08
N SER A 183 10.75 -5.32 21.44
CA SER A 183 10.59 -3.90 21.14
C SER A 183 11.55 -3.02 21.96
N THR A 184 11.90 -3.45 23.18
CA THR A 184 12.94 -2.80 24.02
C THR A 184 14.33 -2.98 23.41
N LEU A 185 14.63 -4.17 22.88
CA LEU A 185 15.89 -4.40 22.18
C LEU A 185 15.95 -3.59 20.88
N LEU A 186 14.85 -3.56 20.12
CA LEU A 186 14.73 -2.73 18.92
C LEU A 186 15.07 -1.27 19.24
N SER A 187 14.45 -0.67 20.26
CA SER A 187 14.69 0.73 20.61
C SER A 187 16.12 1.00 21.08
N LYS A 188 16.74 0.08 21.82
CA LYS A 188 18.15 0.18 22.24
C LYS A 188 19.13 0.09 21.07
N LEU A 189 18.81 -0.72 20.05
CA LEU A 189 19.67 -0.91 18.88
C LEU A 189 19.53 0.25 17.88
N THR A 190 18.34 0.85 17.75
CA THR A 190 18.09 1.91 16.76
C THR A 190 18.62 3.27 17.21
N THR A 191 19.38 3.95 16.34
CA THR A 191 19.88 5.33 16.54
C THR A 191 18.78 6.41 16.56
N SER A 192 17.58 6.08 16.08
CA SER A 192 16.38 6.94 16.15
C SER A 192 15.30 6.20 16.93
N THR A 193 14.32 6.92 17.49
CA THR A 193 13.08 6.27 17.93
C THR A 193 12.55 5.40 16.77
N PRO A 194 12.19 4.13 17.01
CA PRO A 194 11.68 3.26 15.96
C PRO A 194 10.56 3.98 15.20
N GLU A 195 10.56 3.94 13.88
CA GLU A 195 9.42 4.44 13.09
C GLU A 195 8.26 3.48 13.36
N ILE A 196 7.43 3.85 14.33
CA ILE A 196 6.20 3.13 14.66
C ILE A 196 5.21 3.45 13.55
N ASN A 197 5.17 2.60 12.52
CA ASN A 197 4.18 2.73 11.48
C ASN A 197 2.80 2.38 12.04
N SER A 198 2.00 3.40 12.37
CA SER A 198 0.59 3.23 12.69
C SER A 198 -0.21 2.92 11.44
N TYR A 199 -0.95 1.82 11.45
CA TYR A 199 -1.96 1.54 10.44
C TYR A 199 -3.34 1.78 11.04
N ALA A 200 -4.26 2.32 10.24
CA ALA A 200 -5.63 2.52 10.69
C ALA A 200 -6.27 1.15 10.92
N PHE A 201 -7.01 0.99 12.03
CA PHE A 201 -7.83 -0.18 12.36
C PHE A 201 -7.09 -1.44 12.86
N THR A 202 -5.78 -1.40 13.15
CA THR A 202 -5.07 -2.50 13.82
C THR A 202 -4.51 -2.07 15.18
N THR A 203 -4.82 -2.83 16.25
CA THR A 203 -4.31 -2.54 17.61
C THR A 203 -2.83 -2.91 17.80
N LYS A 204 -2.23 -3.66 16.86
CA LYS A 204 -0.81 -4.02 16.85
C LYS A 204 -0.14 -3.53 15.57
N LYS A 205 1.05 -2.93 15.70
CA LYS A 205 1.81 -2.31 14.60
C LYS A 205 3.03 -3.17 14.28
N LEU A 206 3.40 -3.29 13.00
CA LEU A 206 4.71 -3.79 12.61
C LEU A 206 5.73 -2.66 12.84
N ASN A 207 6.63 -2.83 13.83
CA ASN A 207 7.64 -1.81 14.11
C ASN A 207 8.83 -2.00 13.17
N VAL A 208 9.23 -0.93 12.49
CA VAL A 208 10.41 -0.92 11.63
C VAL A 208 11.41 0.07 12.21
N GLY A 209 12.55 -0.45 12.63
CA GLY A 209 13.68 0.33 13.13
C GLY A 209 14.76 0.47 12.06
N TYR A 210 15.55 1.53 12.16
CA TYR A 210 16.76 1.67 11.37
C TYR A 210 17.96 1.86 12.29
N MET A 211 19.01 1.13 11.98
CA MET A 211 20.32 1.30 12.59
C MET A 211 21.30 1.80 11.54
N LYS A 212 22.25 2.63 11.95
CA LYS A 212 23.34 3.12 11.11
C LYS A 212 24.67 2.61 11.64
N LYS A 213 25.50 2.01 10.79
CA LYS A 213 26.92 1.78 11.06
C LYS A 213 27.74 2.27 9.86
N SER A 214 28.55 3.29 10.09
CA SER A 214 29.33 3.97 9.04
C SER A 214 28.43 4.40 7.86
N TYR A 215 28.65 3.83 6.68
CA TYR A 215 27.87 4.11 5.46
C TYR A 215 26.66 3.17 5.27
N ASN A 216 26.54 2.11 6.09
CA ASN A 216 25.51 1.09 5.94
C ASN A 216 24.29 1.38 6.83
N LYS A 217 23.10 1.24 6.24
CA LYS A 217 21.81 1.29 6.95
C LYS A 217 21.23 -0.10 7.01
N ILE A 218 20.89 -0.54 8.22
CA ILE A 218 20.27 -1.85 8.45
C ILE A 218 18.86 -1.65 8.96
N GLN A 219 17.95 -2.40 8.37
CA GLN A 219 16.53 -2.37 8.69
C GLN A 219 16.22 -3.47 9.70
N LEU A 220 15.65 -3.10 10.84
CA LEU A 220 15.17 -4.06 11.83
C LEU A 220 13.64 -4.13 11.76
N ILE A 221 13.10 -5.34 11.70
CA ILE A 221 11.65 -5.57 11.68
C ILE A 221 11.26 -6.34 12.93
N ASP A 222 10.46 -5.73 13.81
CA ASP A 222 9.87 -6.41 14.96
C ASP A 222 8.71 -7.28 14.50
N THR A 223 8.81 -8.58 14.72
CA THR A 223 7.71 -9.49 14.45
C THR A 223 6.91 -9.74 15.73
N PRO A 224 5.62 -9.33 15.80
CA PRO A 224 4.76 -9.80 16.88
C PRO A 224 4.81 -11.34 16.98
N GLY A 225 4.67 -11.89 18.18
CA GLY A 225 5.02 -13.29 18.52
C GLY A 225 4.11 -14.36 17.90
N THR A 226 4.34 -14.68 16.64
CA THR A 226 3.28 -15.17 15.74
C THR A 226 3.45 -16.58 15.20
N LEU A 227 4.65 -17.15 15.32
CA LEU A 227 4.97 -18.40 14.63
C LEU A 227 4.44 -19.66 15.34
N ASN A 228 3.70 -19.52 16.44
CA ASN A 228 3.13 -20.67 17.15
C ASN A 228 1.88 -21.25 16.48
N ARG A 229 1.15 -20.48 15.66
CA ARG A 229 -0.14 -20.89 15.07
C ARG A 229 -0.35 -20.28 13.69
N VAL A 230 0.30 -20.84 12.67
CA VAL A 230 0.26 -20.33 11.27
C VAL A 230 -1.18 -20.21 10.74
N GLU A 231 -2.06 -21.15 11.08
CA GLU A 231 -3.46 -21.20 10.59
C GLU A 231 -4.41 -20.19 11.27
N LYS A 232 -4.03 -19.60 12.40
CA LYS A 232 -4.86 -18.64 13.17
C LYS A 232 -4.22 -17.27 13.27
N MET A 233 -3.30 -16.95 12.36
CA MET A 233 -2.61 -15.67 12.33
C MET A 233 -3.57 -14.53 11.99
N ASN A 234 -3.57 -13.46 12.78
CA ASN A 234 -4.26 -12.22 12.38
C ASN A 234 -3.48 -11.47 11.28
N SER A 235 -4.06 -10.42 10.72
CA SER A 235 -3.47 -9.68 9.60
C SER A 235 -2.06 -9.13 9.87
N VAL A 236 -1.78 -8.68 11.10
CA VAL A 236 -0.45 -8.17 11.50
C VAL A 236 0.56 -9.31 11.59
N GLU A 237 0.10 -10.48 12.00
CA GLU A 237 0.91 -11.68 12.17
C GLU A 237 1.31 -12.28 10.83
N ILE A 238 0.38 -12.29 9.87
CA ILE A 238 0.65 -12.62 8.48
C ILE A 238 1.71 -11.68 7.91
N GLN A 239 1.58 -10.37 8.12
CA GLN A 239 2.56 -9.39 7.64
C GLN A 239 3.96 -9.65 8.21
N ALA A 240 4.04 -9.91 9.52
CA ALA A 240 5.29 -10.21 10.21
C ALA A 240 5.93 -11.50 9.68
N TYR A 241 5.12 -12.55 9.49
CA TYR A 241 5.54 -13.82 8.90
C TYR A 241 6.11 -13.63 7.48
N LEU A 242 5.37 -12.93 6.61
CA LEU A 242 5.79 -12.64 5.25
C LEU A 242 7.07 -11.79 5.23
N ALA A 243 7.23 -10.84 6.17
CA ALA A 243 8.42 -10.01 6.26
C ALA A 243 9.64 -10.86 6.65
N MET A 244 9.50 -11.75 7.64
CA MET A 244 10.54 -12.74 7.96
C MET A 244 10.86 -13.64 6.78
N ARG A 245 9.85 -14.12 6.03
CA ARG A 245 10.06 -15.09 4.94
C ARG A 245 10.65 -14.46 3.68
N TYR A 246 10.21 -13.28 3.27
CA TYR A 246 10.53 -12.70 1.95
C TYR A 246 11.41 -11.46 2.01
N VAL A 247 11.55 -10.80 3.17
CA VAL A 247 12.32 -9.56 3.30
C VAL A 247 13.60 -9.77 4.11
N ALA A 248 13.53 -10.47 5.24
CA ALA A 248 14.66 -10.59 6.14
C ALA A 248 15.85 -11.35 5.50
N ASP A 249 17.08 -10.85 5.66
CA ASP A 249 18.30 -11.58 5.32
C ASP A 249 18.69 -12.56 6.43
N SER A 250 18.43 -12.18 7.69
CA SER A 250 18.67 -13.01 8.88
C SER A 250 17.62 -12.75 9.94
N ILE A 251 17.59 -13.63 10.95
CA ILE A 251 16.64 -13.57 12.06
C ILE A 251 17.41 -13.47 13.37
N LEU A 252 17.03 -12.50 14.19
CA LEU A 252 17.45 -12.40 15.57
C LEU A 252 16.34 -12.96 16.46
N PHE A 253 16.55 -14.14 17.02
CA PHE A 253 15.60 -14.81 17.88
C PHE A 253 15.89 -14.49 19.34
N ILE A 254 14.87 -13.99 20.04
CA ILE A 254 14.97 -13.58 21.43
C ILE A 254 14.45 -14.70 22.33
N ILE A 255 15.31 -15.14 23.24
CA ILE A 255 14.96 -16.03 24.34
C ILE A 255 14.92 -15.21 25.62
N ASP A 256 13.94 -15.49 26.46
CA ASP A 256 13.79 -14.93 27.79
C ASP A 256 13.85 -16.06 28.80
N LEU A 257 14.88 -16.06 29.67
CA LEU A 257 15.03 -17.11 30.69
C LEU A 257 14.12 -16.89 31.90
N THR A 258 13.48 -15.72 32.01
CA THR A 258 12.49 -15.47 33.06
C THR A 258 11.22 -16.28 32.87
N GLU A 259 10.45 -16.47 33.94
CA GLU A 259 9.23 -17.29 33.98
C GLU A 259 8.05 -16.80 33.09
N THR A 260 8.26 -15.81 32.23
CA THR A 260 7.22 -15.26 31.33
C THR A 260 6.66 -16.34 30.39
N TYR A 261 7.50 -17.24 29.87
CA TYR A 261 7.08 -18.39 29.05
C TYR A 261 8.03 -19.58 29.24
N PRO A 262 7.52 -20.83 29.28
CA PRO A 262 8.37 -22.03 29.36
C PRO A 262 9.40 -22.11 28.23
N ILE A 263 10.64 -22.45 28.57
CA ILE A 263 11.77 -22.55 27.65
C ILE A 263 11.49 -23.53 26.50
N GLU A 264 10.82 -24.65 26.77
CA GLU A 264 10.48 -25.66 25.76
C GLU A 264 9.59 -25.08 24.67
N LYS A 265 8.67 -24.17 25.05
CA LYS A 265 7.81 -23.48 24.08
C LYS A 265 8.62 -22.51 23.23
N GLN A 266 9.59 -21.80 23.83
CA GLN A 266 10.50 -20.91 23.11
C GLN A 266 11.38 -21.68 22.12
N LYS A 267 11.93 -22.84 22.53
CA LYS A 267 12.68 -23.76 21.65
C LYS A 267 11.83 -24.26 20.49
N LYS A 268 10.58 -24.67 20.74
CA LYS A 268 9.65 -25.09 19.67
C LYS A 268 9.33 -23.96 18.68
N LEU A 269 9.19 -22.72 19.17
CA LEU A 269 9.02 -21.54 18.31
C LEU A 269 10.27 -21.33 17.44
N TYR A 270 11.47 -21.44 18.02
CA TYR A 270 12.75 -21.37 17.29
C TYR A 270 12.80 -22.41 16.16
N ASP A 271 12.43 -23.66 16.42
CA ASP A 271 12.41 -24.71 15.39
C ASP A 271 11.44 -24.41 14.24
N ASN A 272 10.30 -23.79 14.53
CA ASN A 272 9.38 -23.31 13.49
C ASN A 272 10.00 -22.18 12.66
N VAL A 273 10.74 -21.27 13.29
CA VAL A 273 11.46 -20.19 12.60
C VAL A 273 12.57 -20.76 11.73
N LYS A 274 13.25 -21.82 12.18
CA LYS A 274 14.33 -22.50 11.45
C LYS A 274 13.89 -23.06 10.09
N LYS A 275 12.61 -23.44 9.96
CA LYS A 275 12.00 -23.87 8.69
C LYS A 275 11.99 -22.78 7.61
N LEU A 276 12.24 -21.52 7.96
CA LEU A 276 12.38 -20.42 6.99
C LEU A 276 13.71 -20.47 6.22
N HIS A 277 14.65 -21.34 6.63
CA HIS A 277 15.97 -21.52 6.02
C HIS A 277 16.79 -20.22 5.93
N LYS A 278 16.74 -19.40 6.99
CA LYS A 278 17.52 -18.18 7.12
C LYS A 278 18.56 -18.33 8.22
N PRO A 279 19.69 -17.60 8.17
CA PRO A 279 20.60 -17.48 9.30
C PRO A 279 19.84 -17.00 10.54
N ILE A 280 19.97 -17.72 11.65
CA ILE A 280 19.35 -17.36 12.93
C ILE A 280 20.44 -17.13 13.97
N HIS A 281 20.35 -15.99 14.64
CA HIS A 281 21.15 -15.63 15.79
C HIS A 281 20.26 -15.57 17.02
N VAL A 282 20.78 -15.93 18.18
CA VAL A 282 20.03 -15.98 19.44
C VAL A 282 20.55 -14.90 20.38
N TYR A 283 19.64 -14.15 20.99
CA TYR A 283 19.96 -13.21 22.05
C TYR A 283 19.14 -13.55 23.29
N LEU A 284 19.83 -13.67 24.43
CA LEU A 284 19.19 -13.81 25.74
C LEU A 284 18.80 -12.41 26.22
N SER A 285 17.51 -12.18 26.40
CA SER A 285 16.96 -10.92 26.91
C SER A 285 16.96 -10.89 28.45
N LYS A 286 16.77 -9.69 29.02
CA LYS A 286 16.65 -9.48 30.47
C LYS A 286 17.82 -10.02 31.31
N GLN A 287 19.03 -10.01 30.75
CA GLN A 287 20.24 -10.48 31.43
C GLN A 287 20.57 -9.68 32.70
N ASP A 288 20.01 -8.47 32.85
CA ASP A 288 20.17 -7.59 34.01
C ASP A 288 19.50 -8.10 35.29
N ILE A 289 18.58 -9.08 35.18
CA ILE A 289 17.85 -9.66 36.32
C ILE A 289 18.08 -11.16 36.48
N LEU A 290 19.05 -11.72 35.76
CA LEU A 290 19.41 -13.14 35.81
C LEU A 290 20.79 -13.27 36.45
N GLU A 291 21.01 -14.36 37.18
CA GLU A 291 22.33 -14.69 37.71
C GLU A 291 23.27 -15.08 36.56
N LYS A 292 24.56 -14.75 36.70
CA LYS A 292 25.54 -14.97 35.63
C LYS A 292 25.72 -16.46 35.34
N GLU A 293 25.69 -17.28 36.39
CA GLU A 293 25.81 -18.73 36.32
C GLU A 293 24.67 -19.35 35.51
N GLU A 294 23.44 -18.86 35.67
CA GLU A 294 22.25 -19.34 34.93
C GLU A 294 22.39 -19.10 33.42
N ILE A 295 22.87 -17.90 33.04
CA ILE A 295 23.11 -17.54 31.64
C ILE A 295 24.20 -18.45 31.04
N GLU A 296 25.31 -18.63 31.76
CA GLU A 296 26.45 -19.44 31.30
C GLU A 296 26.06 -20.91 31.16
N GLU A 297 25.31 -21.46 32.11
CA GLU A 297 24.79 -22.83 32.07
C GLU A 297 23.87 -23.02 30.86
N PHE A 298 22.91 -22.11 30.64
CA PHE A 298 22.02 -22.19 29.48
C PHE A 298 22.78 -22.17 28.15
N ILE A 299 23.78 -21.29 28.01
CA ILE A 299 24.61 -21.23 26.79
C ILE A 299 25.40 -22.53 26.61
N LYS A 300 25.96 -23.08 27.69
CA LYS A 300 26.76 -24.32 27.68
C LYS A 300 25.92 -25.55 27.30
N GLU A 301 24.67 -25.61 27.72
CA GLU A 301 23.74 -26.69 27.36
C GLU A 301 23.23 -26.59 25.92
N ASN A 302 23.12 -25.37 25.37
CA ASN A 302 22.48 -25.10 24.07
C ASN A 302 23.48 -24.64 22.99
N LYS A 303 24.66 -25.28 22.92
CA LYS A 303 25.76 -24.95 21.98
C LYS A 303 25.39 -24.97 20.50
N ASN A 304 24.26 -25.59 20.15
CA ASN A 304 23.73 -25.61 18.79
C ASN A 304 23.15 -24.26 18.34
N TYR A 305 22.94 -23.32 19.26
CA TYR A 305 22.51 -21.96 18.95
C TYR A 305 23.70 -21.02 18.75
N ASN A 306 23.55 -20.10 17.80
CA ASN A 306 24.51 -19.01 17.59
C ASN A 306 24.15 -17.83 18.50
N PHE A 307 24.63 -17.86 19.74
CA PHE A 307 24.40 -16.78 20.71
C PHE A 307 25.21 -15.54 20.37
N LEU A 308 24.58 -14.37 20.51
CA LEU A 308 25.22 -13.06 20.39
C LEU A 308 25.03 -12.28 21.69
N ASN A 309 26.07 -11.54 22.07
CA ASN A 309 25.98 -10.53 23.12
C ASN A 309 25.52 -9.17 22.56
N PHE A 310 25.20 -8.24 23.44
CA PHE A 310 24.67 -6.93 23.05
C PHE A 310 25.65 -6.10 22.19
N GLU A 311 26.95 -6.17 22.47
CA GLU A 311 27.96 -5.43 21.70
C GLU A 311 28.11 -6.01 20.28
N GLU A 312 28.04 -7.34 20.13
CA GLU A 312 28.03 -7.99 18.81
C GLU A 312 26.82 -7.61 17.97
N LEU A 313 25.66 -7.44 18.60
CA LEU A 313 24.44 -6.95 17.95
C LEU A 313 24.59 -5.51 17.50
N LYS A 314 25.12 -4.64 18.36
CA LYS A 314 25.35 -3.22 18.10
C LYS A 314 26.37 -3.02 16.97
N ASP A 315 27.36 -3.89 16.88
CA ASP A 315 28.43 -3.82 15.88
C ASP A 315 28.15 -4.58 14.58
N PHE A 316 27.04 -5.30 14.45
CA PHE A 316 26.75 -6.13 13.27
C PHE A 316 27.82 -7.16 12.93
N LYS A 317 28.59 -7.64 13.91
CA LYS A 317 29.63 -8.67 13.64
C LYS A 317 29.03 -9.95 13.02
N PHE A 318 27.73 -10.16 13.23
CA PHE A 318 26.97 -11.31 12.74
C PHE A 318 26.45 -11.17 11.30
N LEU A 319 26.40 -9.96 10.74
CA LEU A 319 26.05 -9.75 9.34
C LEU A 319 27.35 -9.69 8.54
N LYS A 320 27.50 -10.60 7.57
CA LYS A 320 28.51 -10.44 6.52
C LYS A 320 28.06 -9.27 5.64
N ILE A 321 28.54 -8.07 5.95
CA ILE A 321 28.24 -6.82 5.24
C ILE A 321 29.21 -6.64 4.09
#